data_AF-A0A933H7P5-F1
#
_entry.id   AF-A0A933H7P5-F1
#
_cell.length_a   1.000
_cell.length_b   1.000
_cell.length_c   1.000
_cell.angle_alpha   90.00
_cell.angle_beta   90.00
_cell.angle_gamma   90.00
#
_symmetry.space_group_name_H-M   'P 1'
#
loop_
_entity.id
_entity.type
_entity.pdbx_description
1 polymer ?
#
loop_
_entity_poly.entity_id
_entity_poly.type
_entity_poly.pdbx_seq_one_letter_code
_entity_poly.pdbx_strand_id
1 'polypeptide(L)'
;MILVGTVVGAITGLNYGQHSAKRGALDKAREVLLPALIGNIIMGLGGTLYTFVVVPLTGKSLNYDQPLKLGTGRVPLDSIAVFIIGLAAGIAIGVAVAALIAYLQGLPENVRRVAFIASLIVFLFGLPFFDQVTGLDWIAAIITIQIFILLALGLNIVVGYAGLLDLGYAAFFAIGAYTTGLLSSPQIDIYWNFWLVIWVAAAMAAFAGLVLGAPTLPLRGDYLAIVTLGFGEIIPVVFRNLISVKLVEPFTRICFVGCDPKVDVVRWCIYACQGALDLTAGEKGINPIGRPMIPFTDELLFSSRSYLPWYFLVFGLIVLSIFFIRRLRNSRIGRAWMAIREDELAASQMGIDPVKHFDHGHGSPFPPADRYTAQRFHAPFGAGQR
;
A
#
# COMPACT_ATOMS: atom_id res chain seq x y z
N MET A 1 2.64 -21.39 -7.57
CA MET A 1 2.25 -22.28 -6.45
C MET A 1 3.46 -22.97 -5.84
N ILE A 2 4.21 -23.80 -6.58
CA ILE A 2 5.40 -24.52 -6.07
C ILE A 2 6.36 -23.58 -5.32
N LEU A 3 6.79 -22.48 -5.94
CA LEU A 3 7.70 -21.50 -5.32
C LEU A 3 7.17 -20.89 -4.00
N VAL A 4 5.85 -20.70 -3.87
CA VAL A 4 5.21 -20.25 -2.62
C VAL A 4 5.32 -21.34 -1.55
N GLY A 5 5.06 -22.59 -1.92
CA GLY A 5 5.27 -23.75 -1.07
C GLY A 5 6.70 -23.86 -0.56
N THR A 6 7.70 -23.65 -1.44
CA THR A 6 9.11 -23.62 -1.04
C THR A 6 9.39 -22.55 0.02
N VAL A 7 8.94 -21.32 -0.23
CA VAL A 7 9.25 -20.16 0.62
C VAL A 7 8.57 -20.28 1.98
N VAL A 8 7.28 -20.64 2.00
CA VAL A 8 6.53 -20.85 3.25
C VAL A 8 7.13 -21.98 4.07
N GLY A 9 7.48 -23.10 3.43
CA GLY A 9 8.13 -24.22 4.07
C GLY A 9 9.52 -23.84 4.63
N ALA A 10 10.33 -23.13 3.85
CA ALA A 10 11.64 -22.67 4.31
C ALA A 10 11.52 -21.73 5.53
N ILE A 11 10.58 -20.78 5.51
CA ILE A 11 10.33 -19.86 6.63
C ILE A 11 9.87 -20.60 7.88
N THR A 12 8.95 -21.56 7.74
CA THR A 12 8.50 -22.37 8.89
C THR A 12 9.65 -23.18 9.47
N GLY A 13 10.45 -23.84 8.63
CA GLY A 13 11.62 -24.58 9.07
C GLY A 13 12.65 -23.72 9.81
N LEU A 14 12.87 -22.48 9.34
CA LEU A 14 13.75 -21.51 10.01
C LEU A 14 13.23 -21.08 11.38
N ASN A 15 11.91 -20.99 11.55
CA ASN A 15 11.29 -20.60 12.82
C ASN A 15 11.39 -21.73 13.86
N TYR A 16 11.22 -22.98 13.42
CA TYR A 16 11.42 -24.16 14.27
C TYR A 16 12.88 -24.34 14.71
N GLY A 17 13.84 -24.01 13.85
CA GLY A 17 15.27 -24.15 14.16
C GLY A 17 15.83 -23.11 15.16
N GLN A 18 15.09 -22.04 15.46
CA GLN A 18 15.54 -21.02 16.42
C GLN A 18 15.64 -21.53 17.86
N HIS A 19 14.92 -22.60 18.21
CA HIS A 19 14.99 -23.20 19.55
C HIS A 19 16.18 -24.15 19.76
N SER A 20 16.95 -24.47 18.71
CA SER A 20 18.03 -25.47 18.78
C SER A 20 19.41 -24.85 18.57
N ALA A 21 19.86 -24.08 19.55
CA ALA A 21 21.13 -23.34 19.50
C ALA A 21 22.41 -24.22 19.41
N LYS A 22 22.31 -25.55 19.62
CA LYS A 22 23.47 -26.45 19.75
C LYS A 22 23.71 -27.42 18.59
N ARG A 23 22.93 -27.37 17.51
CA ARG A 23 23.05 -28.35 16.40
C ARG A 23 23.96 -27.87 15.27
N GLY A 24 24.63 -28.83 14.63
CA GLY A 24 25.55 -28.59 13.51
C GLY A 24 24.85 -28.02 12.27
N ALA A 25 25.63 -27.46 11.34
CA ALA A 25 25.09 -26.81 10.13
C ALA A 25 24.21 -27.74 9.27
N LEU A 26 24.50 -29.05 9.25
CA LEU A 26 23.74 -30.05 8.50
C LEU A 26 22.33 -30.27 9.06
N ASP A 27 22.18 -30.24 10.39
CA ASP A 27 20.89 -30.41 11.07
C ASP A 27 19.99 -29.19 10.86
N LYS A 28 20.58 -27.99 10.93
CA LYS A 28 19.88 -26.74 10.60
C LYS A 28 19.41 -26.71 9.15
N ALA A 29 20.22 -27.22 8.21
CA ALA A 29 19.82 -27.32 6.81
C ALA A 29 18.64 -28.30 6.63
N ARG A 30 18.62 -29.43 7.35
CA ARG A 30 17.51 -30.40 7.32
C ARG A 30 16.20 -29.81 7.85
N GLU A 31 16.27 -29.02 8.93
CA GLU A 31 15.09 -28.38 9.53
C GLU A 31 14.41 -27.38 8.57
N VAL A 32 15.17 -26.79 7.64
CA VAL A 32 14.64 -25.88 6.60
C VAL A 32 14.21 -26.63 5.32
N LEU A 33 14.97 -27.65 4.92
CA LEU A 33 14.73 -28.39 3.68
C LEU A 33 13.47 -29.24 3.73
N LEU A 34 13.20 -29.92 4.86
CA LEU A 34 12.06 -30.84 4.96
C LEU A 34 10.72 -30.12 4.76
N PRO A 35 10.43 -29.01 5.47
CA PRO A 35 9.15 -28.32 5.29
C PRO A 35 9.05 -27.62 3.92
N ALA A 36 10.17 -27.16 3.35
CA ALA A 36 10.20 -26.62 1.98
C ALA A 36 9.85 -27.68 0.91
N LEU A 37 10.34 -28.92 1.08
CA LEU A 37 10.01 -30.06 0.22
C LEU A 37 8.54 -30.43 0.32
N ILE A 38 8.01 -30.51 1.55
CA ILE A 38 6.59 -30.79 1.81
C ILE A 38 5.71 -29.70 1.18
N GLY A 39 6.05 -28.43 1.39
CA GLY A 39 5.34 -27.30 0.80
C GLY A 39 5.34 -27.34 -0.73
N ASN A 40 6.48 -27.69 -1.35
CA ASN A 40 6.59 -27.88 -2.79
C ASN A 40 5.72 -29.00 -3.34
N ILE A 41 5.70 -30.15 -2.66
CA ILE A 41 4.90 -31.30 -3.07
C ILE A 41 3.41 -30.96 -2.95
N ILE A 42 2.97 -30.37 -1.84
CA ILE A 42 1.56 -29.99 -1.62
C ILE A 42 1.10 -28.96 -2.66
N MET A 43 1.85 -27.87 -2.84
CA MET A 43 1.51 -26.82 -3.81
C MET A 43 1.64 -27.29 -5.26
N GLY A 44 2.58 -28.18 -5.54
CA GLY A 44 2.74 -28.80 -6.85
C GLY A 44 1.57 -29.70 -7.20
N LEU A 45 1.18 -30.60 -6.29
CA LEU A 45 0.02 -31.48 -6.46
C LEU A 45 -1.29 -30.67 -6.53
N GLY A 46 -1.42 -29.60 -5.75
CA GLY A 46 -2.56 -28.69 -5.84
C GLY A 46 -2.65 -27.97 -7.19
N GLY A 47 -1.51 -27.55 -7.75
CA GLY A 47 -1.44 -26.90 -9.05
C GLY A 47 -1.75 -27.84 -10.23
N THR A 48 -1.28 -29.08 -10.16
CA THR A 48 -1.62 -30.10 -11.17
C THR A 48 -3.10 -30.48 -11.05
N LEU A 49 -3.62 -30.70 -9.85
CA LEU A 49 -5.03 -30.97 -9.63
C LEU A 49 -5.92 -29.82 -10.15
N TYR A 50 -5.54 -28.57 -9.91
CA TYR A 50 -6.25 -27.41 -10.46
C TYR A 50 -6.27 -27.43 -12.00
N THR A 51 -5.13 -27.72 -12.62
CA THR A 51 -5.01 -27.78 -14.09
C THR A 51 -5.79 -28.94 -14.69
N PHE A 52 -5.81 -30.11 -14.04
CA PHE A 52 -6.48 -31.31 -14.57
C PHE A 52 -7.97 -31.42 -14.20
N VAL A 53 -8.41 -30.78 -13.12
CA VAL A 53 -9.79 -30.87 -12.63
C VAL A 53 -10.53 -29.56 -12.85
N VAL A 54 -9.99 -28.43 -12.39
CA VAL A 54 -10.72 -27.15 -12.37
C VAL A 54 -10.76 -26.51 -13.76
N VAL A 55 -9.65 -26.52 -14.51
CA VAL A 55 -9.59 -25.87 -15.83
C VAL A 55 -10.53 -26.54 -16.85
N PRO A 56 -10.61 -27.88 -16.96
CA PRO A 56 -11.59 -28.55 -17.81
C PRO A 56 -13.03 -28.29 -17.38
N LEU A 57 -13.29 -28.25 -16.06
CA LEU A 57 -14.63 -27.97 -15.51
C LEU A 57 -15.09 -26.52 -15.74
N THR A 58 -14.16 -25.56 -15.88
CA THR A 58 -14.48 -24.14 -16.15
C THR A 58 -14.55 -23.81 -17.65
N GLY A 59 -14.45 -24.80 -18.53
CA GLY A 59 -14.62 -24.63 -19.98
C GLY A 59 -13.52 -23.81 -20.66
N LYS A 60 -12.43 -23.48 -19.95
CA LYS A 60 -11.24 -22.87 -20.56
C LYS A 60 -10.38 -23.97 -21.17
N SER A 61 -10.28 -24.01 -22.50
CA SER A 61 -9.37 -24.93 -23.18
C SER A 61 -7.92 -24.57 -22.85
N LEU A 62 -7.17 -25.55 -22.35
CA LEU A 62 -5.72 -25.44 -22.19
C LEU A 62 -5.11 -25.47 -23.60
N ASN A 63 -4.78 -24.29 -24.12
CA ASN A 63 -4.04 -24.17 -25.37
C ASN A 63 -2.58 -24.56 -25.09
N TYR A 64 -2.25 -25.84 -25.30
CA TYR A 64 -0.90 -26.42 -25.10
C TYR A 64 0.10 -26.04 -26.21
N ASP A 65 -0.30 -25.22 -27.19
CA ASP A 65 0.50 -24.94 -28.39
C ASP A 65 1.58 -23.86 -28.22
N GLN A 66 1.76 -23.30 -27.01
CA GLN A 66 2.83 -22.34 -26.76
C GLN A 66 4.00 -23.00 -26.02
N PRO A 67 5.07 -23.45 -26.73
CA PRO A 67 6.26 -23.98 -26.08
C PRO A 67 6.96 -22.87 -25.27
N LEU A 68 7.37 -23.20 -24.04
CA LEU A 68 8.28 -22.36 -23.25
C LEU A 68 9.55 -22.13 -24.06
N LYS A 69 9.89 -20.87 -24.36
CA LYS A 69 11.15 -20.52 -25.04
C LYS A 69 12.30 -20.47 -24.01
N LEU A 70 12.90 -21.62 -23.73
CA LEU A 70 14.24 -21.68 -23.10
C LEU A 70 15.31 -21.83 -24.19
N GLY A 71 15.83 -20.73 -24.72
CA GLY A 71 16.92 -20.79 -25.71
C GLY A 71 16.59 -21.64 -26.94
N THR A 72 17.60 -22.11 -27.67
CA THR A 72 17.50 -22.72 -29.02
C THR A 72 16.82 -24.10 -29.08
N GLY A 73 16.14 -24.55 -28.04
CA GLY A 73 15.40 -25.81 -27.99
C GLY A 73 13.90 -25.61 -27.77
N ARG A 74 13.06 -26.19 -28.63
CA ARG A 74 11.60 -26.25 -28.46
C ARG A 74 11.27 -27.53 -27.70
N VAL A 75 10.87 -27.44 -26.43
CA VAL A 75 10.42 -28.61 -25.65
C VAL A 75 8.89 -28.66 -25.70
N PRO A 76 8.27 -29.74 -26.21
CA PRO A 76 6.82 -29.92 -26.12
C PRO A 76 6.42 -30.15 -24.64
N LEU A 77 5.47 -29.36 -24.13
CA LEU A 77 5.00 -29.41 -22.75
C LEU A 77 4.00 -30.57 -22.56
N ASP A 78 4.46 -31.77 -22.22
CA ASP A 78 3.62 -32.67 -21.43
C ASP A 78 3.50 -32.08 -20.02
N SER A 79 2.28 -32.03 -19.48
CA SER A 79 2.01 -31.42 -18.16
C SER A 79 2.82 -32.07 -17.03
N ILE A 80 3.34 -33.30 -17.26
CA ILE A 80 4.21 -34.05 -16.36
C ILE A 80 5.65 -33.49 -16.40
N ALA A 81 6.25 -33.26 -17.57
CA ALA A 81 7.59 -32.63 -17.63
C ALA A 81 7.60 -31.21 -17.05
N VAL A 82 6.56 -30.41 -17.28
CA VAL A 82 6.42 -29.07 -16.66
C VAL A 82 6.37 -29.17 -15.14
N PHE A 83 5.64 -30.17 -14.63
CA PHE A 83 5.57 -30.44 -13.20
C PHE A 83 6.92 -30.87 -12.62
N ILE A 84 7.64 -31.79 -13.27
CA ILE A 84 8.96 -32.27 -12.83
C ILE A 84 10.00 -31.15 -12.88
N ILE A 85 10.05 -30.38 -13.97
CA ILE A 85 10.95 -29.22 -14.11
C ILE A 85 10.61 -28.16 -13.06
N GLY A 86 9.32 -27.88 -12.86
CA GLY A 86 8.86 -26.95 -11.83
C GLY A 86 9.22 -27.38 -10.41
N LEU A 87 9.11 -28.69 -10.11
CA LEU A 87 9.47 -29.27 -8.82
C LEU A 87 10.99 -29.23 -8.60
N ALA A 88 11.79 -29.59 -9.61
CA ALA A 88 13.24 -29.51 -9.56
C ALA A 88 13.73 -28.06 -9.37
N ALA A 89 13.17 -27.12 -10.12
CA ALA A 89 13.46 -25.69 -9.97
C ALA A 89 13.04 -25.16 -8.59
N GLY A 90 11.85 -25.55 -8.11
CA GLY A 90 11.34 -25.18 -6.79
C GLY A 90 12.24 -25.68 -5.64
N ILE A 91 12.76 -26.91 -5.74
CA ILE A 91 13.69 -27.47 -4.77
C ILE A 91 15.04 -26.74 -4.84
N ALA A 92 15.59 -26.53 -6.05
CA ALA A 92 16.87 -25.83 -6.23
C ALA A 92 16.82 -24.40 -5.65
N ILE A 93 15.75 -23.66 -5.92
CA ILE A 93 15.51 -22.32 -5.35
C ILE A 93 15.38 -22.40 -3.83
N GLY A 94 14.68 -23.41 -3.31
CA GLY A 94 14.52 -23.61 -1.86
C GLY A 94 15.82 -23.88 -1.14
N VAL A 95 16.66 -24.76 -1.69
CA VAL A 95 18.00 -25.04 -1.18
C VAL A 95 18.84 -23.77 -1.20
N ALA A 96 18.82 -23.02 -2.31
CA ALA A 96 19.57 -21.77 -2.44
C ALA A 96 19.14 -20.72 -1.41
N VAL A 97 17.82 -20.53 -1.22
CA VAL A 97 17.26 -19.60 -0.23
C VAL A 97 17.59 -20.05 1.20
N ALA A 98 17.46 -21.34 1.50
CA ALA A 98 17.79 -21.90 2.81
C ALA A 98 19.29 -21.72 3.14
N ALA A 99 20.16 -22.02 2.17
CA ALA A 99 21.61 -21.84 2.30
C ALA A 99 21.97 -20.36 2.51
N LEU A 100 21.34 -19.46 1.75
CA LEU A 100 21.51 -18.02 1.90
C LEU A 100 21.10 -17.56 3.30
N ILE A 101 19.92 -17.98 3.79
CA ILE A 101 19.45 -17.57 5.13
C ILE A 101 20.34 -18.15 6.23
N ALA A 102 20.76 -19.41 6.12
CA ALA A 102 21.69 -20.03 7.06
C ALA A 102 23.04 -19.28 7.11
N TYR A 103 23.54 -18.84 5.94
CA TYR A 103 24.74 -18.00 5.85
C TYR A 103 24.53 -16.64 6.53
N LEU A 104 23.40 -15.97 6.27
CA LEU A 104 23.07 -14.68 6.89
C LEU A 104 22.94 -14.79 8.42
N GLN A 105 22.46 -15.93 8.94
CA GLN A 105 22.33 -16.15 10.39
C GLN A 105 23.67 -16.31 11.11
N GLY A 106 24.74 -16.70 10.40
CA GLY A 106 26.10 -16.83 10.96
C GLY A 106 26.80 -15.48 11.19
N LEU A 107 26.23 -14.37 10.71
CA LEU A 107 26.81 -13.04 10.83
C LEU A 107 26.50 -12.38 12.19
N PRO A 108 27.36 -11.49 12.70
CA PRO A 108 27.11 -10.72 13.91
C PRO A 108 25.84 -9.87 13.77
N GLU A 109 25.12 -9.63 14.87
CA GLU A 109 23.72 -9.17 14.84
C GLU A 109 23.48 -7.87 14.05
N ASN A 110 24.41 -6.90 14.14
CA ASN A 110 24.33 -5.64 13.40
C ASN A 110 24.51 -5.86 11.89
N VAL A 111 25.45 -6.72 11.50
CA VAL A 111 25.72 -7.06 10.09
C VAL A 111 24.60 -7.93 9.52
N ARG A 112 24.05 -8.84 10.32
CA ARG A 112 22.92 -9.70 9.94
C ARG A 112 21.70 -8.90 9.52
N ARG A 113 21.31 -7.86 10.26
CA ARG A 113 20.16 -7.01 9.91
C ARG A 113 20.39 -6.28 8.58
N VAL A 114 21.57 -5.70 8.39
CA VAL A 114 21.93 -4.99 7.15
C VAL A 114 22.01 -5.94 5.97
N ALA A 115 22.65 -7.11 6.15
CA ALA A 115 22.78 -8.12 5.11
C ALA A 115 21.42 -8.70 4.70
N PHE A 116 20.50 -8.91 5.65
CA PHE A 116 19.13 -9.34 5.34
C PHE A 116 18.38 -8.30 4.50
N ILE A 117 18.41 -7.03 4.92
CA ILE A 117 17.76 -5.94 4.17
C ILE A 117 18.40 -5.79 2.77
N ALA A 118 19.73 -5.84 2.67
CA ALA A 118 20.43 -5.79 1.40
C ALA A 118 20.04 -6.95 0.48
N SER A 119 19.99 -8.18 1.01
CA SER A 119 19.57 -9.35 0.23
C SER A 119 18.13 -9.24 -0.29
N LEU A 120 17.22 -8.69 0.52
CA LEU A 120 15.83 -8.45 0.11
C LEU A 120 15.74 -7.39 -0.99
N ILE A 121 16.49 -6.29 -0.88
CA ILE A 121 16.52 -5.23 -1.90
C ILE A 121 17.08 -5.78 -3.22
N VAL A 122 18.18 -6.53 -3.17
CA VAL A 122 18.78 -7.16 -4.36
C VAL A 122 17.80 -8.14 -4.99
N PHE A 123 17.10 -8.95 -4.20
CA PHE A 123 16.08 -9.86 -4.69
C PHE A 123 14.96 -9.13 -5.42
N LEU A 124 14.35 -8.12 -4.77
CA LEU A 124 13.26 -7.34 -5.37
C LEU A 124 13.73 -6.62 -6.64
N PHE A 125 14.90 -6.00 -6.63
CA PHE A 125 15.47 -5.34 -7.81
C PHE A 125 15.75 -6.32 -8.97
N GLY A 126 16.12 -7.57 -8.65
CA GLY A 126 16.40 -8.62 -9.62
C GLY A 126 15.16 -9.30 -10.23
N LEU A 127 14.01 -9.23 -9.55
CA LEU A 127 12.76 -9.86 -10.02
C LEU A 127 12.34 -9.49 -11.45
N PRO A 128 12.31 -8.21 -11.87
CA PRO A 128 11.89 -7.86 -13.24
C PRO A 128 12.83 -8.45 -14.29
N PHE A 129 14.13 -8.56 -14.01
CA PHE A 129 15.10 -9.18 -14.93
C PHE A 129 14.92 -10.69 -14.98
N PHE A 130 14.64 -11.32 -13.84
CA PHE A 130 14.32 -12.75 -13.78
C PHE A 130 13.05 -13.07 -14.60
N ASP A 131 12.01 -12.24 -14.49
CA ASP A 131 10.77 -12.41 -15.27
C ASP A 131 11.01 -12.23 -16.78
N GLN A 132 11.87 -11.29 -17.19
CA GLN A 132 12.27 -11.13 -18.60
C GLN A 132 13.01 -12.34 -19.18
N VAL A 133 13.86 -12.98 -18.39
CA VAL A 133 14.61 -14.18 -18.83
C VAL A 133 13.70 -15.41 -18.88
N THR A 134 12.74 -15.51 -17.95
CA THR A 134 11.87 -16.69 -17.83
C THR A 134 10.59 -16.60 -18.66
N GLY A 135 10.15 -15.39 -19.03
CA GLY A 135 8.93 -15.16 -19.81
C GLY A 135 7.64 -15.53 -19.06
N LEU A 136 7.64 -15.41 -17.73
CA LEU A 136 6.51 -15.80 -16.87
C LEU A 136 5.41 -14.74 -16.76
N ASP A 137 5.67 -13.50 -17.21
CA ASP A 137 4.76 -12.34 -17.18
C ASP A 137 4.18 -12.01 -15.79
N TRP A 138 4.94 -12.25 -14.72
CA TRP A 138 4.50 -11.99 -13.34
C TRP A 138 4.58 -10.52 -12.93
N ILE A 139 5.32 -9.68 -13.67
CA ILE A 139 5.54 -8.28 -13.31
C ILE A 139 4.22 -7.52 -13.08
N ALA A 140 3.18 -7.74 -13.88
CA ALA A 140 1.89 -7.05 -13.72
C ALA A 140 1.19 -7.39 -12.38
N ALA A 141 1.22 -8.67 -11.99
CA ALA A 141 0.70 -9.11 -10.71
C ALA A 141 1.53 -8.54 -9.55
N ILE A 142 2.86 -8.50 -9.69
CA ILE A 142 3.75 -7.95 -8.67
C ILE A 142 3.53 -6.44 -8.50
N ILE A 143 3.32 -5.68 -9.58
CA ILE A 143 2.97 -4.25 -9.49
C ILE A 143 1.67 -4.06 -8.70
N THR A 144 0.65 -4.88 -8.96
CA THR A 144 -0.60 -4.85 -8.21
C THR A 144 -0.36 -5.10 -6.72
N ILE A 145 0.47 -6.10 -6.38
CA ILE A 145 0.86 -6.38 -4.99
C ILE A 145 1.59 -5.18 -4.37
N GLN A 146 2.49 -4.53 -5.10
CA GLN A 146 3.19 -3.34 -4.62
C GLN A 146 2.26 -2.17 -4.33
N ILE A 147 1.23 -1.96 -5.17
CA ILE A 147 0.20 -0.95 -4.92
C ILE A 147 -0.56 -1.28 -3.62
N PHE A 148 -0.93 -2.54 -3.39
CA PHE A 148 -1.55 -2.96 -2.12
C PHE A 148 -0.61 -2.81 -0.92
N ILE A 149 0.70 -2.99 -1.09
CA ILE A 149 1.69 -2.71 -0.03
C ILE A 149 1.71 -1.21 0.31
N LEU A 150 1.67 -0.32 -0.69
CA LEU A 150 1.57 1.12 -0.45
C LEU A 150 0.29 1.47 0.32
N LEU A 151 -0.84 0.89 -0.06
CA LEU A 151 -2.11 1.07 0.64
C LEU A 151 -2.03 0.59 2.10
N ALA A 152 -1.46 -0.60 2.31
CA ALA A 152 -1.27 -1.16 3.65
C ALA A 152 -0.32 -0.32 4.51
N LEU A 153 0.75 0.23 3.93
CA LEU A 153 1.66 1.14 4.62
C LEU A 153 0.96 2.42 5.06
N GLY A 154 0.09 2.98 4.22
CA GLY A 154 -0.73 4.14 4.57
C GLY A 154 -1.69 3.84 5.73
N LEU A 155 -2.43 2.73 5.65
CA LEU A 155 -3.33 2.28 6.71
C LEU A 155 -2.61 2.04 8.05
N ASN A 156 -1.40 1.49 8.00
CA ASN A 156 -0.58 1.22 9.18
C ASN A 156 -0.15 2.50 9.92
N ILE A 157 -0.13 3.67 9.28
CA ILE A 157 0.16 4.93 9.99
C ILE A 157 -0.99 5.26 10.94
N VAL A 158 -2.24 5.15 10.48
CA VAL A 158 -3.42 5.55 11.27
C VAL A 158 -3.74 4.49 12.31
N VAL A 159 -4.02 3.27 11.87
CA VAL A 159 -4.40 2.17 12.78
C VAL A 159 -3.22 1.70 13.62
N GLY A 160 -2.01 1.69 13.04
CA GLY A 160 -0.82 1.19 13.71
C GLY A 160 -0.16 2.18 14.67
N TYR A 161 -0.17 3.50 14.42
CA TYR A 161 0.46 4.46 15.35
C TYR A 161 -0.53 5.23 16.21
N ALA A 162 -1.67 5.66 15.68
CA ALA A 162 -2.68 6.37 16.46
C ALA A 162 -3.62 5.42 17.22
N GLY A 163 -3.76 4.17 16.75
CA GLY A 163 -4.65 3.19 17.40
C GLY A 163 -6.13 3.46 17.19
N LEU A 164 -6.47 4.40 16.32
CA LEU A 164 -7.83 4.74 15.96
C LEU A 164 -8.32 3.81 14.85
N LEU A 165 -9.59 3.41 14.93
CA LEU A 165 -10.23 2.63 13.88
C LEU A 165 -10.55 3.55 12.70
N ASP A 166 -9.86 3.32 11.58
CA ASP A 166 -10.06 4.08 10.34
C ASP A 166 -10.56 3.16 9.22
N LEU A 167 -11.86 3.26 8.95
CA LEU A 167 -12.52 2.58 7.82
C LEU A 167 -12.67 3.50 6.59
N GLY A 168 -12.30 4.78 6.73
CA GLY A 168 -12.42 5.79 5.68
C GLY A 168 -11.23 5.84 4.72
N TYR A 169 -10.18 5.06 4.97
CA TYR A 169 -8.95 5.05 4.18
C TYR A 169 -9.16 4.90 2.66
N ALA A 170 -10.11 4.03 2.25
CA ALA A 170 -10.43 3.81 0.84
C ALA A 170 -11.01 5.05 0.15
N ALA A 171 -11.73 5.90 0.89
CA ALA A 171 -12.29 7.14 0.36
C ALA A 171 -11.21 8.19 0.06
N PHE A 172 -10.19 8.31 0.92
CA PHE A 172 -9.05 9.19 0.64
C PHE A 172 -8.26 8.73 -0.58
N PHE A 173 -8.10 7.41 -0.75
CA PHE A 173 -7.50 6.84 -1.96
C PHE A 173 -8.33 7.19 -3.21
N ALA A 174 -9.66 7.04 -3.14
CA ALA A 174 -10.55 7.38 -4.25
C ALA A 174 -10.46 8.87 -4.62
N ILE A 175 -10.46 9.79 -3.64
CA ILE A 175 -10.33 11.24 -3.89
C ILE A 175 -9.01 11.56 -4.60
N GLY A 176 -7.90 10.98 -4.15
CA GLY A 176 -6.59 11.16 -4.79
C GLY A 176 -6.54 10.60 -6.22
N ALA A 177 -7.12 9.41 -6.45
CA ALA A 177 -7.21 8.80 -7.76
C ALA A 177 -8.06 9.63 -8.74
N TYR A 178 -9.23 10.12 -8.31
CA TYR A 178 -10.08 11.00 -9.11
C TYR A 178 -9.42 12.35 -9.39
N THR A 179 -8.75 12.96 -8.41
CA THR A 179 -7.99 14.21 -8.61
C THR A 179 -6.90 14.02 -9.67
N THR A 180 -6.19 12.90 -9.62
CA THR A 180 -5.16 12.56 -10.61
C THR A 180 -5.78 12.31 -11.98
N GLY A 181 -6.90 11.60 -12.06
CA GLY A 181 -7.63 11.37 -13.30
C GLY A 181 -8.06 12.67 -13.96
N LEU A 182 -8.67 13.58 -13.18
CA LEU A 182 -9.16 14.87 -13.66
C LEU A 182 -8.04 15.75 -14.22
N LEU A 183 -6.97 15.98 -13.45
CA LEU A 183 -5.91 16.93 -13.81
C LEU A 183 -4.91 16.40 -14.85
N SER A 184 -4.83 15.07 -14.97
CA SER A 184 -3.93 14.40 -15.90
C SER A 184 -4.63 14.02 -17.22
N SER A 185 -5.95 14.20 -17.31
CA SER A 185 -6.69 13.82 -18.51
C SER A 185 -6.91 14.98 -19.48
N PRO A 186 -6.87 14.73 -20.81
CA PRO A 186 -7.23 15.74 -21.80
C PRO A 186 -8.69 16.23 -21.73
N GLN A 187 -9.58 15.62 -20.94
CA GLN A 187 -11.00 15.97 -20.94
C GLN A 187 -11.29 17.40 -20.47
N ILE A 188 -10.43 17.95 -19.62
CA ILE A 188 -10.58 19.31 -19.11
C ILE A 188 -9.77 20.35 -19.90
N ASP A 189 -9.20 19.97 -21.06
CA ASP A 189 -8.25 20.75 -21.88
C ASP A 189 -6.98 21.23 -21.15
N ILE A 190 -6.79 20.77 -19.91
CA ILE A 190 -5.65 21.08 -19.05
C ILE A 190 -4.87 19.78 -18.83
N TYR A 191 -3.67 19.68 -19.38
CA TYR A 191 -2.77 18.55 -19.15
C TYR A 191 -1.65 18.95 -18.20
N TRP A 192 -1.80 18.62 -16.91
CA TRP A 192 -0.75 18.87 -15.93
C TRP A 192 0.24 17.70 -15.88
N ASN A 193 1.52 18.03 -15.61
CA ASN A 193 2.54 17.02 -15.43
C ASN A 193 2.21 16.16 -14.20
N PHE A 194 2.21 14.84 -14.37
CA PHE A 194 2.03 13.82 -13.32
C PHE A 194 2.77 14.14 -12.00
N TRP A 195 4.02 14.61 -12.08
CA TRP A 195 4.81 14.93 -10.89
C TRP A 195 4.21 16.05 -10.04
N LEU A 196 3.61 17.04 -10.68
CA LEU A 196 2.90 18.12 -10.00
C LEU A 196 1.53 17.63 -9.49
N VAL A 197 0.84 16.82 -10.31
CA VAL A 197 -0.46 16.25 -9.97
C VAL A 197 -0.39 15.38 -8.71
N ILE A 198 0.68 14.61 -8.48
CA ILE A 198 0.83 13.83 -7.23
C ILE A 198 0.73 14.72 -5.98
N TRP A 199 1.40 15.88 -5.99
CA TRP A 199 1.38 16.80 -4.84
C TRP A 199 0.01 17.45 -4.67
N VAL A 200 -0.66 17.78 -5.77
CA VAL A 200 -2.03 18.33 -5.75
C VAL A 200 -3.02 17.27 -5.25
N ALA A 201 -2.91 16.03 -5.69
CA ALA A 201 -3.73 14.92 -5.21
C ALA A 201 -3.52 14.66 -3.72
N ALA A 202 -2.26 14.73 -3.23
CA ALA A 202 -1.96 14.64 -1.81
C ALA A 202 -2.56 15.82 -1.02
N ALA A 203 -2.48 17.04 -1.54
CA ALA A 203 -3.09 18.22 -0.93
C ALA A 203 -4.62 18.12 -0.89
N MET A 204 -5.26 17.61 -1.95
CA MET A 204 -6.71 17.39 -1.99
C MET A 204 -7.16 16.31 -1.01
N ALA A 205 -6.42 15.21 -0.91
CA ALA A 205 -6.70 14.19 0.10
C ALA A 205 -6.53 14.73 1.53
N ALA A 206 -5.49 15.54 1.78
CA ALA A 206 -5.28 16.20 3.06
C ALA A 206 -6.38 17.21 3.38
N PHE A 207 -6.85 17.98 2.39
CA PHE A 207 -7.96 18.90 2.53
C PHE A 207 -9.26 18.17 2.88
N ALA A 208 -9.60 17.10 2.15
CA ALA A 208 -10.75 16.27 2.48
C ALA A 208 -10.64 15.66 3.90
N GLY A 209 -9.44 15.24 4.29
CA GLY A 209 -9.14 14.76 5.64
C GLY A 209 -9.31 15.83 6.71
N LEU A 210 -8.97 17.10 6.43
CA LEU A 210 -9.19 18.21 7.35
C LEU A 210 -10.68 18.54 7.48
N VAL A 211 -11.41 18.56 6.36
CA VAL A 211 -12.86 18.82 6.33
C VAL A 211 -13.63 17.76 7.13
N LEU A 212 -13.23 16.49 7.05
CA LEU A 212 -13.81 15.41 7.84
C LEU A 212 -13.28 15.39 9.29
N GLY A 213 -11.99 15.68 9.46
CA GLY A 213 -11.27 15.61 10.73
C GLY A 213 -11.70 16.70 11.71
N ALA A 214 -11.83 17.95 11.26
CA ALA A 214 -12.20 19.08 12.11
C ALA A 214 -13.50 18.88 12.91
N PRO A 215 -14.62 18.44 12.31
CA PRO A 215 -15.87 18.19 13.05
C PRO A 215 -15.84 16.91 13.91
N THR A 216 -14.90 15.99 13.66
CA THR A 216 -14.81 14.71 14.38
C THR A 216 -13.88 14.74 15.58
N LEU A 217 -13.05 15.78 15.73
CA LEU A 217 -12.16 15.97 16.89
C LEU A 217 -12.87 15.88 18.27
N PRO A 218 -14.14 16.31 18.45
CA PRO A 218 -14.84 16.14 19.72
C PRO A 218 -15.31 14.69 19.98
N LEU A 219 -15.38 13.85 18.94
CA LEU A 219 -15.90 12.48 19.02
C LEU A 219 -14.78 11.53 19.46
N ARG A 220 -15.11 10.59 20.35
CA ARG A 220 -14.16 9.61 20.88
C ARG A 220 -14.66 8.18 20.68
N GLY A 221 -13.71 7.25 20.54
CA GLY A 221 -13.99 5.82 20.44
C GLY A 221 -14.92 5.46 19.27
N ASP A 222 -16.04 4.82 19.57
CA ASP A 222 -16.97 4.24 18.59
C ASP A 222 -17.62 5.29 17.67
N TYR A 223 -17.80 6.52 18.15
CA TYR A 223 -18.37 7.59 17.32
C TYR A 223 -17.43 8.00 16.18
N LEU A 224 -16.12 7.97 16.42
CA LEU A 224 -15.12 8.23 15.37
C LEU A 224 -15.15 7.10 14.32
N ALA A 225 -15.28 5.85 14.77
CA ALA A 225 -15.39 4.68 13.89
C ALA A 225 -16.62 4.77 12.96
N ILE A 226 -17.78 5.15 13.48
CA ILE A 226 -19.01 5.29 12.69
C ILE A 226 -18.85 6.36 11.59
N VAL A 227 -18.23 7.49 11.92
CA VAL A 227 -18.04 8.57 10.93
C VAL A 227 -17.07 8.16 9.83
N THR A 228 -15.97 7.48 10.16
CA THR A 228 -15.01 7.01 9.15
C THR A 228 -15.62 5.92 8.24
N LEU A 229 -16.46 5.03 8.79
CA LEU A 229 -17.22 4.06 8.01
C LEU A 229 -18.19 4.76 7.07
N GLY A 230 -18.98 5.70 7.59
CA GLY A 230 -19.93 6.47 6.79
C GLY A 230 -19.23 7.20 5.63
N PHE A 231 -18.12 7.88 5.89
CA PHE A 231 -17.32 8.52 4.85
C PHE A 231 -16.74 7.51 3.85
N GLY A 232 -16.22 6.39 4.34
CA GLY A 232 -15.67 5.29 3.54
C GLY A 232 -16.68 4.69 2.55
N GLU A 233 -17.96 4.63 2.93
CA GLU A 233 -19.04 4.12 2.08
C GLU A 233 -19.67 5.20 1.18
N ILE A 234 -19.84 6.42 1.69
CA ILE A 234 -20.46 7.53 0.93
C ILE A 234 -19.64 7.87 -0.31
N ILE A 235 -18.31 7.95 -0.22
CA ILE A 235 -17.47 8.42 -1.32
C ILE A 235 -17.52 7.49 -2.56
N PRO A 236 -17.34 6.16 -2.43
CA PRO A 236 -17.53 5.25 -3.56
C PRO A 236 -18.94 5.30 -4.15
N VAL A 237 -19.98 5.43 -3.31
CA VAL A 237 -21.37 5.56 -3.77
C VAL A 237 -21.55 6.83 -4.59
N VAL A 238 -21.02 7.97 -4.13
CA VAL A 238 -21.04 9.24 -4.87
C VAL A 238 -20.36 9.08 -6.22
N PHE A 239 -19.16 8.50 -6.27
CA PHE A 239 -18.42 8.35 -7.53
C PHE A 239 -19.08 7.40 -8.53
N ARG A 240 -19.69 6.30 -8.07
CA ARG A 240 -20.38 5.34 -8.96
C ARG A 240 -21.73 5.85 -9.47
N ASN A 241 -22.40 6.71 -8.69
CA ASN A 241 -23.72 7.23 -9.05
C ASN A 241 -23.66 8.62 -9.72
N LEU A 242 -22.48 9.22 -9.90
CA LEU A 242 -22.33 10.52 -10.58
C LEU A 242 -22.41 10.35 -12.11
N ILE A 243 -23.64 10.43 -12.64
CA ILE A 243 -23.98 10.15 -14.05
C ILE A 243 -23.36 11.15 -15.05
N SER A 244 -23.20 12.43 -14.67
CA SER A 244 -22.35 13.42 -15.35
C SER A 244 -22.59 14.77 -14.69
N VAL A 245 -21.57 15.33 -14.05
CA VAL A 245 -21.64 16.72 -13.55
C VAL A 245 -21.11 17.63 -14.64
N LYS A 246 -22.03 18.25 -15.38
CA LYS A 246 -21.72 19.21 -16.42
C LYS A 246 -21.79 20.61 -15.84
N LEU A 247 -20.66 21.30 -15.81
CA LEU A 247 -20.67 22.74 -15.57
C LEU A 247 -21.13 23.42 -16.85
N VAL A 248 -22.38 23.88 -16.84
CA VAL A 248 -22.97 24.73 -17.89
C VAL A 248 -22.78 26.20 -17.50
N GLU A 249 -22.84 27.10 -18.48
CA GLU A 249 -22.64 28.55 -18.36
C GLU A 249 -23.22 29.16 -17.06
N PRO A 250 -22.51 30.11 -16.39
CA PRO A 250 -21.47 31.00 -16.93
C PRO A 250 -20.01 30.62 -16.62
N PHE A 251 -19.75 29.61 -15.78
CA PHE A 251 -18.40 29.34 -15.27
C PHE A 251 -17.39 28.85 -16.32
N THR A 252 -17.85 28.27 -17.43
CA THR A 252 -16.99 27.77 -18.53
C THR A 252 -16.64 28.84 -19.57
N ARG A 253 -17.38 29.95 -19.63
CA ARG A 253 -17.22 31.01 -20.63
C ARG A 253 -17.34 32.39 -19.98
N ILE A 254 -16.22 32.99 -19.60
CA ILE A 254 -16.17 34.39 -19.16
C ILE A 254 -15.80 35.26 -20.37
N CYS A 255 -16.80 35.69 -21.13
CA CYS A 255 -16.59 36.61 -22.24
C CYS A 255 -16.73 38.06 -21.75
N PHE A 256 -15.65 38.85 -21.84
CA PHE A 256 -15.70 40.28 -21.47
C PHE A 256 -16.43 41.15 -22.52
N VAL A 257 -16.52 40.70 -23.79
CA VAL A 257 -17.29 41.34 -24.88
C VAL A 257 -17.79 40.28 -25.87
N GLY A 258 -19.06 40.36 -26.29
CA GLY A 258 -19.63 39.58 -27.41
C GLY A 258 -20.00 38.12 -27.05
N CYS A 259 -21.14 37.92 -26.39
CA CYS A 259 -21.70 36.59 -26.12
C CYS A 259 -22.63 36.05 -27.23
N ASP A 260 -22.65 36.68 -28.40
CA ASP A 260 -23.43 36.18 -29.54
C ASP A 260 -22.62 35.11 -30.31
N PRO A 261 -23.13 33.87 -30.49
CA PRO A 261 -22.45 32.80 -31.23
C PRO A 261 -22.20 33.11 -32.71
N LYS A 262 -22.70 34.23 -33.25
CA LYS A 262 -22.52 34.64 -34.64
C LYS A 262 -21.38 35.63 -34.88
N VAL A 263 -20.64 36.04 -33.85
CA VAL A 263 -19.56 37.02 -33.97
C VAL A 263 -18.24 36.41 -33.50
N ASP A 264 -17.28 36.29 -34.43
CA ASP A 264 -15.91 35.82 -34.18
C ASP A 264 -15.09 36.90 -33.43
N VAL A 265 -15.45 37.17 -32.19
CA VAL A 265 -14.62 37.97 -31.26
C VAL A 265 -13.92 37.08 -30.25
N VAL A 266 -12.71 37.49 -29.84
CA VAL A 266 -11.76 36.73 -29.02
C VAL A 266 -12.42 36.22 -27.74
N ARG A 267 -12.77 34.93 -27.72
CA ARG A 267 -13.30 34.23 -26.55
C ARG A 267 -12.16 33.94 -25.58
N TRP A 268 -12.16 34.60 -24.43
CA TRP A 268 -11.28 34.23 -23.31
C TRP A 268 -12.01 33.23 -22.42
N CYS A 269 -11.95 31.94 -22.75
CA CYS A 269 -12.42 30.90 -21.82
C CYS A 269 -11.24 30.47 -20.95
N ILE A 270 -11.46 30.40 -19.62
CA ILE A 270 -10.42 29.90 -18.71
C ILE A 270 -10.20 28.40 -18.95
N TYR A 271 -11.28 27.63 -19.19
CA TYR A 271 -11.28 26.18 -19.48
C TYR A 271 -12.45 25.79 -20.42
N ALA A 272 -12.34 24.71 -21.21
CA ALA A 272 -13.38 24.14 -22.08
C ALA A 272 -14.01 25.10 -23.13
N CYS A 273 -13.22 25.51 -24.13
CA CYS A 273 -13.65 26.46 -25.17
C CYS A 273 -14.78 25.95 -26.10
N GLN A 274 -14.94 24.62 -26.23
CA GLN A 274 -15.79 23.99 -27.26
C GLN A 274 -17.08 23.35 -26.73
N GLY A 275 -17.38 23.37 -25.42
CA GLY A 275 -18.61 22.72 -24.89
C GLY A 275 -18.79 22.81 -23.38
N ALA A 276 -19.83 22.13 -22.86
CA ALA A 276 -20.04 21.97 -21.42
C ALA A 276 -18.94 21.08 -20.83
N LEU A 277 -18.31 21.52 -19.74
CA LEU A 277 -17.23 20.79 -19.07
C LEU A 277 -17.83 19.62 -18.29
N ASP A 278 -17.65 18.41 -18.79
CA ASP A 278 -18.05 17.17 -18.11
C ASP A 278 -16.93 16.73 -17.17
N LEU A 279 -17.13 16.94 -15.87
CA LEU A 279 -16.12 16.62 -14.86
C LEU A 279 -16.00 15.11 -14.64
N THR A 280 -17.07 14.32 -14.79
CA THR A 280 -17.02 12.90 -14.42
C THR A 280 -17.04 11.95 -15.60
N ALA A 281 -17.34 12.43 -16.80
CA ALA A 281 -17.54 11.61 -18.00
C ALA A 281 -18.57 10.48 -17.82
N GLY A 282 -19.39 10.57 -16.76
CA GLY A 282 -20.41 9.62 -16.38
C GLY A 282 -19.93 8.19 -16.20
N GLU A 283 -20.74 7.25 -16.71
CA GLU A 283 -20.49 5.80 -16.63
C GLU A 283 -19.21 5.34 -17.36
N LYS A 284 -18.67 6.17 -18.27
CA LYS A 284 -17.44 5.85 -19.01
C LYS A 284 -16.18 6.07 -18.16
N GLY A 285 -16.27 6.88 -17.10
CA GLY A 285 -15.14 7.30 -16.30
C GLY A 285 -14.10 8.11 -17.07
N ILE A 286 -13.02 8.48 -16.38
CA ILE A 286 -11.96 9.34 -16.92
C ILE A 286 -10.93 8.47 -17.66
N ASN A 287 -10.92 8.55 -18.99
CA ASN A 287 -9.97 7.89 -19.88
C ASN A 287 -9.71 8.75 -21.14
N PRO A 288 -8.44 9.01 -21.58
CA PRO A 288 -7.16 8.53 -21.06
C PRO A 288 -6.64 9.30 -19.85
N ILE A 289 -5.94 8.61 -18.95
CA ILE A 289 -5.22 9.20 -17.82
C ILE A 289 -3.77 9.47 -18.27
N GLY A 290 -3.27 10.67 -18.02
CA GLY A 290 -1.90 11.05 -18.36
C GLY A 290 -0.86 10.22 -17.62
N ARG A 291 0.24 9.94 -18.32
CA ARG A 291 1.34 9.11 -17.86
C ARG A 291 2.46 9.95 -17.25
N PRO A 292 3.25 9.40 -16.30
CA PRO A 292 4.45 10.07 -15.82
C PRO A 292 5.40 10.41 -16.96
N MET A 293 5.78 11.67 -17.07
CA MET A 293 6.83 12.13 -17.97
C MET A 293 8.00 12.62 -17.12
N ILE A 294 9.15 11.96 -17.22
CA ILE A 294 10.38 12.47 -16.61
C ILE A 294 10.96 13.50 -17.59
N PRO A 295 11.18 14.76 -17.17
CA PRO A 295 11.89 15.71 -18.01
C PRO A 295 13.26 15.13 -18.36
N PHE A 296 13.67 15.23 -19.63
CA PHE A 296 14.95 14.70 -20.17
C PHE A 296 15.00 13.22 -20.56
N THR A 297 13.87 12.49 -20.61
CA THR A 297 13.83 11.10 -21.11
C THR A 297 12.68 10.87 -22.09
N ASP A 298 12.79 9.87 -22.98
CA ASP A 298 11.79 9.57 -24.01
C ASP A 298 10.37 9.42 -23.44
N GLU A 299 9.39 10.11 -24.03
CA GLU A 299 7.96 10.10 -23.65
C GLU A 299 7.29 8.71 -23.68
N LEU A 300 8.00 7.70 -24.18
CA LEU A 300 7.54 6.31 -24.31
C LEU A 300 8.00 5.38 -23.20
N LEU A 301 8.80 5.86 -22.23
CA LEU A 301 9.25 5.05 -21.08
C LEU A 301 8.07 4.46 -20.29
N PHE A 302 7.02 5.25 -20.05
CA PHE A 302 5.83 4.79 -19.34
C PHE A 302 4.73 4.43 -20.34
N SER A 303 4.90 3.30 -21.02
CA SER A 303 3.89 2.73 -21.91
C SER A 303 3.12 1.59 -21.22
N SER A 304 1.85 1.38 -21.62
CA SER A 304 1.03 0.27 -21.12
C SER A 304 1.58 -1.11 -21.49
N ARG A 305 2.47 -1.19 -22.49
CA ARG A 305 3.15 -2.43 -22.89
C ARG A 305 4.44 -2.70 -22.10
N SER A 306 4.99 -1.68 -21.44
CA SER A 306 6.28 -1.77 -20.74
C SER A 306 6.06 -1.68 -19.23
N TYR A 307 5.99 -2.81 -18.56
CA TYR A 307 5.73 -2.86 -17.11
C TYR A 307 6.95 -2.51 -16.25
N LEU A 308 8.17 -2.62 -16.79
CA LEU A 308 9.40 -2.45 -16.03
C LEU A 308 9.57 -1.04 -15.40
N PRO A 309 9.27 0.07 -16.11
CA PRO A 309 9.33 1.40 -15.50
C PRO A 309 8.28 1.61 -14.41
N TRP A 310 7.09 1.03 -14.54
CA TRP A 310 6.05 1.05 -13.51
C TRP A 310 6.48 0.30 -12.25
N TYR A 311 7.14 -0.85 -12.41
CA TYR A 311 7.70 -1.62 -11.29
C TYR A 311 8.67 -0.77 -10.47
N PHE A 312 9.65 -0.13 -11.11
CA PHE A 312 10.65 0.65 -10.40
C PHE A 312 10.08 1.94 -9.79
N LEU A 313 9.08 2.55 -10.44
CA LEU A 313 8.38 3.72 -9.89
C LEU A 313 7.66 3.36 -8.58
N VAL A 314 6.83 2.31 -8.58
CA VAL A 314 6.07 1.91 -7.39
C VAL A 314 7.00 1.39 -6.30
N PHE A 315 8.03 0.61 -6.64
CA PHE A 315 9.07 0.19 -5.70
C PHE A 315 9.79 1.39 -5.05
N GLY A 316 10.16 2.40 -5.84
CA GLY A 316 10.76 3.64 -5.34
C GLY A 316 9.82 4.38 -4.37
N LEU A 317 8.53 4.46 -4.68
CA LEU A 317 7.53 5.04 -3.79
C LEU A 317 7.38 4.25 -2.48
N ILE A 318 7.48 2.92 -2.50
CA ILE A 318 7.47 2.10 -1.27
C ILE A 318 8.67 2.43 -0.40
N VAL A 319 9.88 2.45 -0.97
CA VAL A 319 11.10 2.77 -0.23
C VAL A 319 11.01 4.17 0.38
N LEU A 320 10.55 5.15 -0.40
CA LEU A 320 10.33 6.52 0.04
C LEU A 320 9.29 6.58 1.18
N SER A 321 8.18 5.86 1.03
CA SER A 321 7.13 5.79 2.06
C SER A 321 7.66 5.19 3.35
N ILE A 322 8.41 4.08 3.29
CA ILE A 322 9.04 3.47 4.47
C ILE A 322 10.01 4.45 5.15
N PHE A 323 10.79 5.19 4.37
CA PHE A 323 11.69 6.22 4.89
C PHE A 323 10.91 7.31 5.66
N PHE A 324 9.85 7.86 5.06
CA PHE A 324 9.01 8.87 5.72
C PHE A 324 8.29 8.32 6.95
N ILE A 325 7.74 7.11 6.88
CA ILE A 325 7.08 6.43 8.01
C ILE A 325 8.06 6.25 9.16
N ARG A 326 9.29 5.80 8.90
CA ARG A 326 10.34 5.67 9.92
C ARG A 326 10.70 7.04 10.52
N ARG A 327 10.80 8.08 9.70
CA ARG A 327 11.07 9.44 10.16
C ARG A 327 9.93 9.99 11.02
N LEU A 328 8.69 9.73 10.63
CA LEU A 328 7.47 10.12 11.33
C LEU A 328 7.36 9.42 12.67
N ARG A 329 7.57 8.10 12.73
CA ARG A 329 7.58 7.33 13.98
C ARG A 329 8.63 7.85 14.97
N ASN A 330 9.82 8.19 14.47
CA ASN A 330 10.90 8.73 15.29
C ASN A 330 10.75 10.24 15.61
N SER A 331 9.70 10.89 15.09
CA SER A 331 9.40 12.30 15.37
C SER A 331 8.66 12.46 16.71
N ARG A 332 8.52 13.71 17.18
CA ARG A 332 7.75 14.02 18.40
C ARG A 332 6.26 13.68 18.24
N ILE A 333 5.71 13.91 17.04
CA ILE A 333 4.30 13.66 16.71
C ILE A 333 4.00 12.16 16.76
N GLY A 334 4.85 11.34 16.10
CA GLY A 334 4.68 9.88 16.11
C GLY A 334 4.78 9.28 17.51
N ARG A 335 5.71 9.78 18.34
CA ARG A 335 5.80 9.35 19.75
C ARG A 335 4.57 9.75 20.56
N ALA A 336 4.00 10.93 20.32
CA ALA A 336 2.78 11.36 21.00
C ALA A 336 1.58 10.46 20.65
N TRP A 337 1.40 10.11 19.37
CA TRP A 337 0.34 9.19 18.95
C TRP A 337 0.47 7.80 19.59
N MET A 338 1.68 7.26 19.61
CA MET A 338 1.94 5.97 20.26
C MET A 338 1.68 6.05 21.78
N ALA A 339 2.00 7.15 22.45
CA ALA A 339 1.73 7.31 23.87
C ALA A 339 0.22 7.38 24.18
N ILE A 340 -0.56 8.08 23.35
CA ILE A 340 -2.02 8.14 23.48
C ILE A 340 -2.63 6.75 23.30
N ARG A 341 -2.17 5.99 22.31
CA ARG A 341 -2.67 4.63 22.04
C ARG A 341 -2.46 3.65 23.21
N GLU A 342 -1.32 3.74 23.89
CA GLU A 342 -0.92 2.75 24.91
C GLU A 342 -1.54 3.02 26.28
N ASP A 343 -1.65 4.28 26.72
CA ASP A 343 -2.31 4.63 27.98
C ASP A 343 -2.74 6.11 28.00
N GLU A 344 -3.98 6.37 27.56
CA GLU A 344 -4.58 7.71 27.58
C GLU A 344 -4.61 8.33 28.99
N LEU A 345 -4.78 7.49 30.03
CA LEU A 345 -4.86 7.94 31.42
C LEU A 345 -3.48 8.34 31.96
N ALA A 346 -2.44 7.55 31.70
CA ALA A 346 -1.08 7.92 32.06
C ALA A 346 -0.58 9.16 31.30
N ALA A 347 -0.95 9.31 30.02
CA ALA A 347 -0.63 10.51 29.25
C ALA A 347 -1.24 11.78 29.87
N SER A 348 -2.50 11.70 30.32
CA SER A 348 -3.17 12.79 31.04
C SER A 348 -2.49 13.14 32.38
N GLN A 349 -1.97 12.14 33.10
CA GLN A 349 -1.23 12.33 34.36
C GLN A 349 0.16 12.94 34.16
N MET A 350 0.78 12.74 33.00
CA MET A 350 2.07 13.34 32.62
C MET A 350 1.95 14.81 32.16
N GLY A 351 0.76 15.43 32.32
CA GLY A 351 0.53 16.83 31.94
C GLY A 351 0.34 17.05 30.44
N ILE A 352 0.23 15.98 29.64
CA ILE A 352 -0.24 16.04 28.26
C ILE A 352 -1.75 15.95 28.35
N ASP A 353 -2.40 17.10 28.48
CA ASP A 353 -3.85 17.18 28.61
C ASP A 353 -4.52 16.85 27.26
N PRO A 354 -5.19 15.69 27.10
CA PRO A 354 -5.86 15.36 25.84
C PRO A 354 -7.13 16.20 25.62
N VAL A 355 -7.54 17.01 26.61
CA VAL A 355 -8.82 17.76 26.61
C VAL A 355 -8.61 19.27 26.40
N LYS A 356 -7.38 19.80 26.57
CA LYS A 356 -7.16 21.26 26.63
C LYS A 356 -7.37 22.05 25.34
N HIS A 357 -7.72 21.42 24.22
CA HIS A 357 -7.99 22.15 22.96
C HIS A 357 -9.48 22.45 22.72
N PHE A 358 -10.40 22.02 23.58
CA PHE A 358 -11.84 22.19 23.36
C PHE A 358 -12.57 23.10 24.35
N ASP A 359 -11.88 23.68 25.35
CA ASP A 359 -12.54 24.52 26.36
C ASP A 359 -12.38 26.03 26.09
N HIS A 360 -12.68 26.42 24.85
CA HIS A 360 -13.04 27.80 24.50
C HIS A 360 -14.48 27.81 24.05
N GLY A 361 -15.42 27.62 24.99
CA GLY A 361 -16.84 27.61 24.62
C GLY A 361 -17.83 27.77 25.75
N HIS A 362 -17.76 27.00 26.85
CA HIS A 362 -18.82 27.04 27.85
C HIS A 362 -18.29 26.87 29.27
N GLY A 363 -18.35 27.97 30.02
CA GLY A 363 -18.15 27.94 31.47
C GLY A 363 -19.15 26.99 32.12
N SER A 364 -18.63 25.90 32.67
CA SER A 364 -19.35 25.09 33.66
C SER A 364 -18.82 25.44 35.07
N PRO A 365 -19.70 25.60 36.07
CA PRO A 365 -19.33 26.01 37.41
C PRO A 365 -18.98 24.77 38.24
N PHE A 366 -17.85 24.14 37.97
CA PHE A 366 -17.29 23.17 38.91
C PHE A 366 -15.97 23.71 39.47
N PRO A 367 -15.86 23.92 40.79
CA PRO A 367 -14.61 24.35 41.38
C PRO A 367 -13.55 23.27 41.16
N PRO A 368 -12.28 23.65 40.92
CA PRO A 368 -11.21 22.68 40.74
C PRO A 368 -11.10 21.83 42.00
N ALA A 369 -11.15 20.51 41.84
CA ALA A 369 -10.89 19.58 42.93
C ALA A 369 -9.53 19.91 43.57
N ASP A 370 -9.58 20.23 44.86
CA ASP A 370 -8.47 20.77 45.63
C ASP A 370 -7.21 19.90 45.52
N ARG A 371 -6.08 20.57 45.24
CA ARG A 371 -4.73 20.01 45.21
C ARG A 371 -4.18 19.58 46.58
N TYR A 372 -5.03 19.25 47.56
CA TYR A 372 -4.62 18.95 48.94
C TYR A 372 -4.94 17.52 49.41
N THR A 373 -5.68 16.72 48.65
CA THR A 373 -6.06 15.35 49.09
C THR A 373 -5.05 14.25 48.74
N ALA A 374 -3.99 14.53 47.97
CA ALA A 374 -2.97 13.54 47.61
C ALA A 374 -1.82 13.40 48.65
N GLN A 375 -1.81 14.19 49.72
CA GLN A 375 -0.74 14.16 50.73
C GLN A 375 -1.04 13.33 52.00
N ARG A 376 -2.15 12.56 52.05
CA ARG A 376 -2.53 11.78 53.24
C ARG A 376 -2.37 10.26 53.17
N PHE A 377 -1.57 9.73 52.25
CA PHE A 377 -1.16 8.31 52.27
C PHE A 377 0.36 8.14 52.33
N HIS A 378 1.01 8.77 53.30
CA HIS A 378 2.32 8.32 53.79
C HIS A 378 2.33 8.39 55.31
N ALA A 379 1.94 7.29 55.96
CA ALA A 379 2.35 6.98 57.33
C ALA A 379 3.52 5.99 57.25
N PRO A 380 4.65 6.22 57.96
CA PRO A 380 5.77 5.31 57.98
C PRO A 380 5.54 4.26 59.07
N PHE A 381 5.44 2.98 58.70
CA PHE A 381 5.65 1.90 59.66
C PHE A 381 7.10 1.44 59.54
N GLY A 382 7.95 2.09 60.34
CA GLY A 382 9.27 1.62 60.70
C GLY A 382 9.20 0.49 61.72
N ALA A 383 10.19 -0.40 61.64
CA ALA A 383 10.42 -1.57 62.47
C ALA A 383 10.66 -1.28 63.96
N GLY A 384 10.39 -2.27 64.83
CA GLY A 384 10.96 -2.31 66.18
C GLY A 384 10.25 -3.21 67.21
N GLN A 385 10.75 -4.46 67.35
CA GLN A 385 10.87 -5.27 68.57
C GLN A 385 9.75 -5.28 69.63
N ARG A 386 9.11 -6.44 69.82
CA ARG A 386 9.21 -7.29 71.03
C ARG A 386 8.66 -8.68 70.77
#